data_AF-A0A7W1QNE0-F1
#
_entry.id   AF-A0A7W1QNE0-F1
#
_cell.length_a   1.000
_cell.length_b   1.000
_cell.length_c   1.000
_cell.angle_alpha   90.00
_cell.angle_beta   90.00
_cell.angle_gamma   90.00
#
_symmetry.space_group_name_H-M   'P 1'
#
loop_
_entity.id
_entity.type
_entity.pdbx_description
1 polymer ?
#
loop_
_entity_poly.entity_id
_entity_poly.type
_entity_poly.pdbx_seq_one_letter_code
_entity_poly.pdbx_strand_id
1 'polypeptide(L)'
;RMSYERLATWYEERTLAGERLYLSCFDERIRTRTHGPLAEEERCQMGRRQFSIAPSGRLYPCIQFVREDDDPTYALGDVLQGFDSDRRRAVSGCADGEKAECGGCALRARCSSWCACINFLSTGRIDQASPVLCEHERLLMPIADGVANRLWKQRDPLFLHKHYNPAFPVLEYAERLTLREVSR
;
A
#
# COMPACT_ATOMS: atom_id res chain seq x y z
N ARG A 1 11.11 -15.17 -7.22
CA ARG A 1 11.55 -14.38 -8.39
C ARG A 1 10.82 -14.77 -9.67
N MET A 2 10.94 -16.01 -10.16
CA MET A 2 10.28 -16.49 -11.40
C MET A 2 8.77 -16.15 -11.49
N SER A 3 8.01 -16.31 -10.40
CA SER A 3 6.58 -15.96 -10.40
C SER A 3 6.31 -14.46 -10.61
N TYR A 4 7.17 -13.58 -10.09
CA TYR A 4 7.04 -12.13 -10.33
C TYR A 4 7.38 -11.78 -11.78
N GLU A 5 8.37 -12.44 -12.37
CA GLU A 5 8.73 -12.23 -13.79
C GLU A 5 7.58 -12.68 -14.71
N ARG A 6 6.96 -13.84 -14.43
CA ARG A 6 5.75 -14.29 -15.14
C ARG A 6 4.59 -13.31 -14.99
N LEU A 7 4.35 -12.83 -13.77
CA LEU A 7 3.30 -11.84 -13.51
C LEU A 7 3.59 -10.50 -14.18
N ALA A 8 4.85 -10.11 -14.29
CA ALA A 8 5.29 -8.89 -14.97
C ALA A 8 5.04 -8.97 -16.48
N THR A 9 5.38 -10.10 -17.10
CA THR A 9 5.05 -10.36 -18.52
C THR A 9 3.55 -10.28 -18.75
N TRP A 10 2.76 -10.96 -17.91
CA TRP A 10 1.30 -10.92 -18.01
C TRP A 10 0.76 -9.50 -17.84
N TYR A 11 1.24 -8.74 -16.85
CA TYR A 11 0.82 -7.35 -16.62
C TYR A 11 1.13 -6.45 -17.84
N GLU A 12 2.32 -6.62 -18.43
CA GLU A 12 2.74 -5.89 -19.63
C GLU A 12 1.86 -6.23 -20.83
N GLU A 13 1.60 -7.53 -21.09
CA GLU A 13 0.70 -7.99 -22.16
C GLU A 13 -0.71 -7.39 -22.03
N ARG A 14 -1.28 -7.41 -20.82
CA ARG A 14 -2.62 -6.83 -20.60
C ARG A 14 -2.63 -5.32 -20.78
N THR A 15 -1.58 -4.63 -20.35
CA THR A 15 -1.46 -3.18 -20.54
C THR A 15 -1.39 -2.83 -22.02
N LEU A 16 -0.56 -3.54 -22.80
CA LEU A 16 -0.44 -3.37 -24.25
C LEU A 16 -1.73 -3.73 -25.01
N ALA A 17 -2.53 -4.66 -24.48
CA ALA A 17 -3.85 -4.98 -25.01
C ALA A 17 -4.92 -3.91 -24.67
N GLY A 18 -4.56 -2.86 -23.92
CA GLY A 18 -5.50 -1.82 -23.49
C GLY A 18 -6.44 -2.25 -22.35
N GLU A 19 -6.16 -3.37 -21.67
CA GLU A 19 -6.99 -3.84 -20.57
C GLU A 19 -6.77 -3.00 -19.29
N ARG A 20 -7.85 -2.39 -18.82
CA ARG A 20 -7.85 -1.55 -17.62
C ARG A 20 -7.91 -2.42 -16.35
N LEU A 21 -6.76 -2.84 -15.87
CA LEU A 21 -6.63 -3.57 -14.60
C LEU A 21 -5.86 -2.76 -13.57
N TYR A 22 -6.10 -3.04 -12.29
CA TYR A 22 -5.29 -2.56 -11.18
C TYR A 22 -4.66 -3.74 -10.46
N LEU A 23 -3.33 -3.73 -10.35
CA LEU A 23 -2.53 -4.73 -9.68
C LEU A 23 -1.50 -4.02 -8.81
N SER A 24 -1.80 -3.94 -7.51
CA SER A 24 -1.06 -3.12 -6.54
C SER A 24 0.45 -3.38 -6.50
N CYS A 25 0.88 -4.63 -6.71
CA CYS A 25 2.31 -4.97 -6.73
C CYS A 25 3.09 -4.31 -7.90
N PHE A 26 2.41 -3.92 -8.98
CA PHE A 26 3.03 -3.10 -10.03
C PHE A 26 2.62 -1.65 -9.89
N ASP A 27 1.31 -1.39 -9.81
CA ASP A 27 0.78 -0.03 -9.91
C ASP A 27 1.28 0.92 -8.83
N GLU A 28 1.29 0.47 -7.58
CA GLU A 28 1.76 1.29 -6.47
C GLU A 28 3.27 1.56 -6.57
N ARG A 29 4.04 0.57 -7.05
CA ARG A 29 5.50 0.68 -7.21
C ARG A 29 5.90 1.58 -8.36
N ILE A 30 5.15 1.52 -9.46
CA ILE A 30 5.28 2.44 -10.58
C ILE A 30 4.88 3.85 -10.13
N ARG A 31 3.77 4.00 -9.40
CA ARG A 31 3.31 5.28 -8.84
C ARG A 31 4.37 5.97 -7.99
N THR A 32 5.04 5.22 -7.10
CA THR A 32 6.12 5.78 -6.24
C THR A 32 7.30 6.37 -7.01
N ARG A 33 7.43 6.05 -8.30
CA ARG A 33 8.44 6.61 -9.19
C ARG A 33 7.90 7.75 -10.04
N THR A 34 6.65 7.66 -10.52
CA THR A 34 6.08 8.67 -11.43
C THR A 34 5.58 9.92 -10.70
N HIS A 35 5.00 9.77 -9.51
CA HIS A 35 4.48 10.88 -8.70
C HIS A 35 5.40 11.23 -7.51
N GLY A 36 6.56 10.58 -7.41
CA GLY A 36 7.46 10.69 -6.27
C GLY A 36 7.10 9.77 -5.10
N PRO A 37 7.93 9.77 -4.04
CA PRO A 37 7.64 9.06 -2.79
C PRO A 37 6.29 9.47 -2.21
N LEU A 38 5.57 8.51 -1.63
CA LEU A 38 4.31 8.81 -0.94
C LEU A 38 4.57 9.81 0.19
N ALA A 39 3.82 10.90 0.16
CA ALA A 39 3.79 11.86 1.25
C ALA A 39 3.27 11.17 2.52
N GLU A 40 3.61 11.72 3.68
CA GLU A 40 3.21 11.12 4.96
C GLU A 40 1.68 11.01 5.06
N GLU A 41 0.97 11.97 4.48
CA GLU A 41 -0.49 12.02 4.58
C GLU A 41 -1.17 10.95 3.72
N GLU A 42 -0.50 10.49 2.65
CA GLU A 42 -0.93 9.44 1.74
C GLU A 42 -0.68 8.03 2.29
N ARG A 43 0.18 7.90 3.32
CA ARG A 43 0.44 6.62 3.98
C ARG A 43 -0.72 6.26 4.90
N CYS A 44 -0.80 4.99 5.30
CA CYS A 44 -1.74 4.57 6.34
C CYS A 44 -1.41 5.31 7.64
N GLN A 45 -2.28 6.23 8.03
CA GLN A 45 -2.18 6.92 9.32
C GLN A 45 -2.86 6.07 10.40
N MET A 46 -2.23 4.95 10.70
CA MET A 46 -2.74 3.91 11.58
C MET A 46 -3.06 4.46 12.97
N GLY A 47 -4.30 4.20 13.43
CA GLY A 47 -4.81 4.73 14.67
C GLY A 47 -5.11 6.24 14.67
N ARG A 48 -4.78 6.99 13.61
CA ARG A 48 -5.09 8.43 13.49
C ARG A 48 -6.27 8.70 12.55
N ARG A 49 -6.17 8.33 11.27
CA ARG A 49 -7.27 8.51 10.30
C ARG A 49 -7.96 7.21 9.93
N GLN A 50 -7.37 6.09 10.30
CA GLN A 50 -7.88 4.76 10.05
C GLN A 50 -7.78 3.95 11.35
N PHE A 51 -8.87 3.27 11.71
CA PHE A 51 -8.96 2.40 12.87
C PHE A 51 -10.05 1.36 12.61
N SER A 52 -10.11 0.33 13.44
CA SER A 52 -11.10 -0.73 13.37
C SER A 52 -11.84 -0.84 14.69
N ILE A 53 -13.09 -1.29 14.64
CA ILE A 53 -13.94 -1.48 15.81
C ILE A 53 -14.14 -2.99 15.95
N ALA A 54 -13.78 -3.55 17.10
CA ALA A 54 -13.99 -4.95 17.41
C ALA A 54 -15.43 -5.20 17.89
N PRO A 55 -15.94 -6.45 17.84
CA PRO A 55 -17.28 -6.77 18.33
C PRO A 55 -17.54 -6.38 19.79
N SER A 56 -16.51 -6.39 20.64
CA SER A 56 -16.61 -5.92 22.03
C SER A 56 -16.85 -4.42 22.18
N GLY A 57 -16.63 -3.63 21.12
CA GLY A 57 -16.61 -2.17 21.17
C GLY A 57 -15.22 -1.55 21.28
N ARG A 58 -14.15 -2.37 21.46
CA ARG A 58 -12.77 -1.86 21.49
C ARG A 58 -12.34 -1.29 20.14
N LEU A 59 -11.58 -0.20 20.21
CA LEU A 59 -11.00 0.48 19.06
C LEU A 59 -9.57 -0.02 18.84
N TYR A 60 -9.24 -0.48 17.64
CA TYR A 60 -7.90 -0.97 17.29
C TYR A 60 -7.29 -0.16 16.14
N PRO A 61 -5.95 -0.08 16.06
CA PRO A 61 -5.27 0.72 15.04
C PRO A 61 -5.53 0.28 13.60
N CYS A 62 -5.81 -1.01 13.38
CA CYS A 62 -5.96 -1.66 12.08
C CYS A 62 -6.64 -3.02 12.28
N ILE A 63 -7.33 -3.55 11.27
CA ILE A 63 -8.10 -4.79 11.38
C ILE A 63 -7.24 -5.99 11.82
N GLN A 64 -5.96 -5.98 11.44
CA GLN A 64 -5.00 -7.02 11.79
C GLN A 64 -4.69 -7.11 13.30
N PHE A 65 -5.04 -6.08 14.08
CA PHE A 65 -4.85 -6.05 15.53
C PHE A 65 -6.08 -6.49 16.31
N VAL A 66 -7.25 -6.61 15.67
CA VAL A 66 -8.48 -7.05 16.34
C VAL A 66 -8.35 -8.50 16.79
N ARG A 67 -7.82 -9.39 15.92
CA ARG A 67 -7.63 -10.83 16.18
C ARG A 67 -8.88 -11.46 16.84
N GLU A 68 -8.73 -12.22 17.92
CA GLU A 68 -9.81 -12.80 18.71
C GLU A 68 -10.51 -11.81 19.67
N ASP A 69 -10.11 -10.54 19.69
CA ASP A 69 -10.66 -9.49 20.58
C ASP A 69 -10.54 -9.85 22.09
N ASP A 70 -9.44 -10.49 22.45
CA ASP A 70 -9.10 -10.90 23.80
C ASP A 70 -7.89 -10.14 24.37
N ASP A 71 -6.95 -9.71 23.51
CA ASP A 71 -5.78 -8.91 23.87
C ASP A 71 -6.00 -7.39 23.64
N PRO A 72 -6.12 -6.57 24.69
CA PRO A 72 -6.28 -5.13 24.58
C PRO A 72 -4.95 -4.37 24.47
N THR A 73 -3.80 -5.04 24.30
CA THR A 73 -2.46 -4.41 24.26
C THR A 73 -2.39 -3.27 23.25
N TYR A 74 -3.01 -3.44 22.09
CA TYR A 74 -3.07 -2.42 21.04
C TYR A 74 -4.42 -1.70 20.96
N ALA A 75 -5.31 -1.88 21.94
CA ALA A 75 -6.58 -1.16 21.98
C ALA A 75 -6.32 0.34 22.23
N LEU A 76 -6.86 1.18 21.35
CA LEU A 76 -6.78 2.64 21.37
C LEU A 76 -7.90 3.29 22.18
N GLY A 77 -8.83 2.51 22.71
CA GLY A 77 -10.01 3.00 23.41
C GLY A 77 -11.21 2.08 23.19
N ASP A 78 -12.40 2.64 23.41
CA ASP A 78 -13.68 1.93 23.34
C ASP A 78 -14.74 2.84 22.71
N VAL A 79 -15.72 2.28 21.99
CA VAL A 79 -16.79 3.06 21.34
C VAL A 79 -17.65 3.87 22.32
N LEU A 80 -17.80 3.42 23.57
CA LEU A 80 -18.57 4.11 24.60
C LEU A 80 -17.75 5.20 25.30
N GLN A 81 -16.44 4.97 25.48
CA GLN A 81 -15.55 5.89 26.20
C GLN A 81 -14.77 6.84 25.28
N GLY A 82 -14.72 6.54 23.98
CA GLY A 82 -13.91 7.22 22.99
C GLY A 82 -12.46 6.74 22.96
N PHE A 83 -11.60 7.53 22.32
CA PHE A 83 -10.17 7.24 22.20
C PHE A 83 -9.39 7.59 23.46
N ASP A 84 -8.54 6.68 23.89
CA ASP A 84 -7.42 6.96 24.78
C ASP A 84 -6.31 7.67 23.98
N SER A 85 -6.14 8.96 24.26
CA SER A 85 -5.21 9.82 23.53
C SER A 85 -3.74 9.44 23.74
N ASP A 86 -3.39 8.90 24.90
CA ASP A 86 -2.02 8.52 25.23
C ASP A 86 -1.65 7.22 24.54
N ARG A 87 -2.54 6.21 24.57
CA ARG A 87 -2.36 4.97 23.81
C ARG A 87 -2.26 5.22 22.31
N ARG A 88 -3.12 6.08 21.78
CA ARG A 88 -3.10 6.47 20.36
C ARG A 88 -1.78 7.13 19.98
N ARG A 89 -1.28 8.06 20.81
CA ARG A 89 0.02 8.71 20.59
C ARG A 89 1.17 7.71 20.65
N ALA A 90 1.16 6.80 21.62
CA ALA A 90 2.19 5.78 21.78
C ALA A 90 2.25 4.84 20.56
N VAL A 91 1.10 4.30 20.13
CA VAL A 91 1.03 3.39 18.98
C VAL A 91 1.46 4.08 17.69
N SER A 92 0.93 5.27 17.39
CA SER A 92 1.30 5.97 16.16
C SER A 92 2.74 6.47 16.18
N GLY A 93 3.25 6.98 17.31
CA GLY A 93 4.65 7.41 17.42
C GLY A 93 5.63 6.26 17.21
N CYS A 94 5.31 5.09 17.74
CA CYS A 94 6.11 3.88 17.55
C CYS A 94 6.06 3.38 16.09
N ALA A 95 4.89 3.42 15.45
CA ALA A 95 4.72 3.05 14.05
C ALA A 95 5.48 3.97 13.07
N ASP A 96 5.42 5.29 13.31
CA ASP A 96 6.07 6.32 12.49
C ASP A 96 7.60 6.36 12.67
N GLY A 97 8.09 5.81 13.79
CA GLY A 97 9.50 5.77 14.13
C GLY A 97 10.38 5.10 13.06
N GLU A 98 11.64 5.55 13.00
CA GLU A 98 12.62 4.95 12.11
C GLU A 98 12.90 3.50 12.51
N LYS A 99 12.88 2.64 11.50
CA LYS A 99 13.23 1.22 11.65
C LYS A 99 14.72 1.07 11.37
N ALA A 100 15.46 0.49 12.32
CA ALA A 100 16.92 0.35 12.23
C ALA A 100 17.34 -0.42 10.95
N GLU A 101 16.55 -1.40 10.54
CA GLU A 101 16.78 -2.24 9.36
C GLU A 101 16.68 -1.45 8.04
N CYS A 102 16.05 -0.27 8.07
CA CYS A 102 15.91 0.61 6.91
C CYS A 102 17.11 1.58 6.75
N GLY A 103 18.07 1.58 7.67
CA GLY A 103 19.28 2.40 7.60
C GLY A 103 20.07 2.15 6.31
N GLY A 104 20.29 3.20 5.51
CA GLY A 104 21.03 3.11 4.23
C GLY A 104 20.31 2.35 3.10
N CYS A 105 19.04 1.98 3.25
CA CYS A 105 18.31 1.24 2.22
C CYS A 105 17.89 2.14 1.04
N ALA A 106 18.34 1.80 -0.17
CA ALA A 106 17.99 2.54 -1.40
C ALA A 106 16.48 2.56 -1.72
N LEU A 107 15.72 1.58 -1.20
CA LEU A 107 14.29 1.49 -1.43
C LEU A 107 13.45 2.24 -0.39
N ARG A 108 14.07 2.82 0.66
CA ARG A 108 13.36 3.40 1.81
C ARG A 108 12.28 4.43 1.43
N ALA A 109 12.52 5.23 0.40
CA ALA A 109 11.56 6.24 -0.05
C ALA A 109 10.37 5.65 -0.84
N ARG A 110 10.47 4.42 -1.32
CA ARG A 110 9.50 3.80 -2.25
C ARG A 110 8.82 2.55 -1.72
N CYS A 111 9.42 1.89 -0.73
CA CYS A 111 8.88 0.65 -0.17
C CYS A 111 7.78 0.90 0.86
N SER A 112 7.11 -0.18 1.27
CA SER A 112 5.98 -0.11 2.20
C SER A 112 6.35 -0.43 3.65
N SER A 113 7.62 -0.31 4.04
CA SER A 113 8.08 -0.68 5.40
C SER A 113 7.45 0.16 6.52
N TRP A 114 6.80 1.27 6.16
CA TRP A 114 5.97 2.09 7.06
C TRP A 114 4.67 1.38 7.50
N CYS A 115 4.25 0.29 6.84
CA CYS A 115 3.04 -0.44 7.22
C CYS A 115 3.23 -1.20 8.54
N ALA A 116 2.80 -0.59 9.64
CA ALA A 116 2.91 -1.17 10.98
C ALA A 116 2.13 -2.48 11.16
N CYS A 117 1.00 -2.68 10.47
CA CYS A 117 0.26 -3.94 10.56
C CYS A 117 1.08 -5.12 10.00
N ILE A 118 1.76 -4.93 8.86
CA ILE A 118 2.60 -5.98 8.26
C ILE A 118 3.83 -6.25 9.11
N ASN A 119 4.45 -5.20 9.65
CA ASN A 119 5.55 -5.31 10.61
C ASN A 119 5.14 -6.17 11.80
N PHE A 120 4.03 -5.81 12.46
CA PHE A 120 3.52 -6.55 13.60
C PHE A 120 3.17 -8.00 13.29
N LEU A 121 2.50 -8.28 12.17
CA LEU A 121 2.16 -9.65 11.78
C LEU A 121 3.42 -10.52 11.54
N SER A 122 4.50 -9.91 11.05
CA SER A 122 5.72 -10.61 10.68
C SER A 122 6.71 -10.76 11.84
N THR A 123 6.73 -9.83 12.79
CA THR A 123 7.77 -9.74 13.84
C THR A 123 7.21 -9.73 15.25
N GLY A 124 5.90 -9.55 15.42
CA GLY A 124 5.26 -9.25 16.70
C GLY A 124 5.48 -7.81 17.17
N ARG A 125 6.13 -6.96 16.36
CA ARG A 125 6.53 -5.60 16.73
C ARG A 125 6.23 -4.59 15.63
N ILE A 126 5.66 -3.44 15.98
CA ILE A 126 5.33 -2.37 15.03
C ILE A 126 6.55 -1.53 14.61
N ASP A 127 7.59 -1.50 15.44
CA ASP A 127 8.83 -0.72 15.26
C ASP A 127 9.93 -1.47 14.49
N GLN A 128 9.69 -2.72 14.08
CA GLN A 128 10.63 -3.52 13.32
C GLN A 128 10.12 -3.75 11.90
N ALA A 129 10.92 -3.43 10.89
CA ALA A 129 10.52 -3.66 9.50
C ALA A 129 10.37 -5.17 9.22
N SER A 130 9.26 -5.58 8.61
CA SER A 130 9.04 -6.98 8.25
C SER A 130 10.14 -7.49 7.30
N PRO A 131 10.87 -8.56 7.65
CA PRO A 131 11.85 -9.18 6.75
C PRO A 131 11.22 -9.70 5.46
N VAL A 132 10.01 -10.26 5.55
CA VAL A 132 9.27 -10.78 4.39
C VAL A 132 8.90 -9.65 3.43
N LEU A 133 8.41 -8.52 3.97
CA LEU A 133 8.12 -7.35 3.15
C LEU A 133 9.39 -6.76 2.52
N CYS A 134 10.49 -6.70 3.28
CA CYS A 134 11.76 -6.21 2.77
C CYS A 134 12.24 -7.02 1.55
N GLU A 135 12.21 -8.35 1.64
CA GLU A 135 12.60 -9.22 0.52
C GLU A 135 11.62 -9.16 -0.64
N HIS A 136 10.32 -9.07 -0.35
CA HIS A 136 9.30 -8.84 -1.37
C HIS A 136 9.58 -7.57 -2.20
N GLU A 137 9.81 -6.44 -1.53
CA GLU A 137 10.07 -5.16 -2.18
C GLU A 137 11.39 -5.17 -2.95
N ARG A 138 12.45 -5.77 -2.39
CA ARG A 138 13.76 -5.92 -3.07
C ARG A 138 13.67 -6.72 -4.37
N LEU A 139 12.85 -7.77 -4.39
CA LEU A 139 12.64 -8.59 -5.58
C LEU A 139 11.75 -7.89 -6.62
N LEU A 140 10.65 -7.28 -6.18
CA LEU A 140 9.60 -6.76 -7.04
C LEU A 140 9.94 -5.41 -7.66
N MET A 141 10.56 -4.50 -6.90
CA MET A 141 10.85 -3.13 -7.36
C MET A 141 11.61 -3.07 -8.69
N PRO A 142 12.75 -3.78 -8.88
CA PRO A 142 13.46 -3.74 -10.16
C PRO A 142 12.65 -4.35 -11.31
N ILE A 143 11.78 -5.34 -11.03
CA ILE A 143 10.92 -5.96 -12.04
C ILE A 143 9.84 -4.96 -12.49
N ALA A 144 9.17 -4.31 -11.54
CA ALA A 144 8.17 -3.28 -11.82
C ALA A 144 8.77 -2.08 -12.57
N ASP A 145 9.96 -1.62 -12.16
CA ASP A 145 10.68 -0.56 -12.86
C ASP A 145 11.08 -0.96 -14.29
N GLY A 146 11.44 -2.23 -14.50
CA GLY A 146 11.72 -2.79 -15.82
C GLY A 146 10.51 -2.75 -16.75
N VAL A 147 9.35 -3.19 -16.26
CA VAL A 147 8.07 -3.11 -17.00
C VAL A 147 7.73 -1.67 -17.35
N ALA A 148 7.74 -0.78 -16.36
CA ALA A 148 7.45 0.64 -16.57
C ALA A 148 8.38 1.29 -17.61
N ASN A 149 9.68 0.96 -17.58
CA ASN A 149 10.63 1.45 -18.56
C ASN A 149 10.32 0.98 -19.98
N ARG A 150 9.87 -0.28 -20.16
CA ARG A 150 9.49 -0.81 -21.48
C ARG A 150 8.22 -0.14 -22.01
N LEU A 151 7.17 -0.06 -21.19
CA LEU A 151 5.91 0.59 -21.56
C LEU A 151 6.10 2.09 -21.85
N TRP A 152 6.93 2.78 -21.07
CA TRP A 152 7.29 4.17 -21.32
C TRP A 152 8.01 4.35 -22.66
N LYS A 153 9.00 3.50 -22.98
CA LYS A 153 9.74 3.55 -24.24
C LYS A 153 8.83 3.32 -25.44
N GLN A 154 7.85 2.43 -25.31
CA GLN A 154 6.85 2.15 -26.34
C GLN A 154 5.78 3.25 -26.46
N ARG A 155 5.75 4.23 -25.53
CA ARG A 155 4.72 5.26 -25.43
C ARG A 155 3.32 4.67 -25.36
N ASP A 156 3.17 3.57 -24.62
CA ASP A 156 1.88 2.89 -24.48
C ASP A 156 0.80 3.86 -23.94
N PRO A 157 -0.32 4.07 -24.67
CA PRO A 157 -1.32 5.07 -24.30
C PRO A 157 -1.97 4.81 -22.95
N LEU A 158 -2.29 3.54 -22.63
CA LEU A 158 -2.94 3.19 -21.37
C LEU A 158 -1.98 3.43 -20.19
N PHE A 159 -0.73 3.03 -20.30
CA PHE A 159 0.30 3.23 -19.29
C PHE A 159 0.53 4.72 -19.02
N LEU A 160 0.67 5.53 -20.06
CA LEU A 160 0.84 6.98 -19.93
C LEU A 160 -0.39 7.62 -19.28
N HIS A 161 -1.58 7.23 -19.74
CA HIS A 161 -2.83 7.71 -19.15
C HIS A 161 -2.91 7.31 -17.67
N LYS A 162 -2.60 6.07 -17.31
CA LYS A 162 -2.71 5.54 -15.95
C LYS A 162 -1.73 6.15 -14.96
N HIS A 163 -0.46 6.32 -15.36
CA HIS A 163 0.62 6.66 -14.41
C HIS A 163 1.16 8.09 -14.54
N TYR A 164 0.74 8.84 -15.55
CA TYR A 164 1.21 10.21 -15.79
C TYR A 164 0.07 11.22 -16.00
N ASN A 165 -1.19 10.80 -16.10
CA ASN A 165 -2.33 11.71 -16.10
C ASN A 165 -2.93 11.82 -14.69
N PRO A 166 -2.83 12.98 -14.02
CA PRO A 166 -3.43 13.18 -12.70
C PRO A 166 -4.96 13.01 -12.68
N ALA A 167 -5.63 13.21 -13.81
CA ALA A 167 -7.09 13.04 -13.93
C ALA A 167 -7.52 11.58 -14.12
N PHE A 168 -6.58 10.64 -14.26
CA PHE A 168 -6.88 9.23 -14.56
C PHE A 168 -7.93 8.60 -13.64
N PRO A 169 -7.88 8.74 -12.29
CA PRO A 169 -8.87 8.10 -11.43
C PRO A 169 -10.31 8.57 -11.71
N VAL A 170 -10.48 9.85 -12.06
CA VAL A 170 -11.79 10.43 -12.38
C VAL A 170 -12.26 10.00 -13.77
N LEU A 171 -11.35 10.03 -14.75
CA LEU A 171 -11.64 9.63 -16.12
C LEU A 171 -11.96 8.14 -16.21
N GLU A 172 -11.17 7.29 -15.55
CA GLU A 172 -11.39 5.84 -15.53
C GLU A 172 -12.75 5.49 -14.93
N TYR A 173 -13.16 6.17 -13.85
CA TYR A 173 -14.49 6.04 -13.28
C TYR A 173 -15.60 6.47 -14.25
N ALA A 174 -15.47 7.67 -14.85
CA ALA A 174 -16.46 8.19 -15.80
C ALA A 174 -16.62 7.29 -17.02
N GLU A 175 -15.52 6.82 -17.60
CA GLU A 175 -15.52 5.91 -18.75
C GLU A 175 -16.10 4.54 -18.40
N ARG A 176 -15.91 4.04 -17.17
CA ARG A 176 -16.56 2.81 -16.72
C ARG A 176 -18.08 2.95 -16.61
N LEU A 177 -18.58 4.13 -16.25
CA LEU A 177 -20.02 4.39 -16.21
C LEU A 177 -20.61 4.39 -17.62
N THR A 178 -19.98 5.08 -18.57
CA THR A 178 -20.49 5.18 -19.95
C THR A 178 -20.40 3.85 -20.71
N LEU A 179 -19.33 3.07 -20.53
CA LEU A 179 -19.18 1.76 -21.19
C LEU A 179 -20.15 0.70 -20.66
N ARG A 180 -20.61 0.82 -19.41
CA ARG A 180 -21.66 -0.05 -18.84
C ARG A 180 -23.03 0.22 -19.44
N GLU A 181 -23.30 1.44 -19.89
CA GLU A 181 -24.56 1.81 -20.54
C GLU A 181 -24.63 1.33 -22.00
N VAL A 182 -23.48 1.15 -22.67
CA VAL A 182 -23.41 0.68 -24.07
C VAL A 182 -23.42 -0.85 -24.19
N SER A 183 -23.15 -1.57 -23.09
CA SER A 183 -23.17 -3.05 -23.04
C SER A 183 -24.48 -3.63 -22.49
N ARG A 184 -25.52 -2.80 -22.35
CA ARG A 184 -26.92 -3.20 -22.06
C ARG A 184 -27.79 -2.87 -23.26
#